data_AF-Q1AS56-F1
#
_entry.id   AF-Q1AS56-F1
#
_cell.length_a   1.000
_cell.length_b   1.000
_cell.length_c   1.000
_cell.angle_alpha   90.00
_cell.angle_beta   90.00
_cell.angle_gamma   90.00
#
_symmetry.space_group_name_H-M   'P 1'
#
loop_
_entity.id
_entity.type
_entity.pdbx_description
1 polymer ?
#
loop_
_entity_poly.entity_id
_entity_poly.type
_entity_poly.pdbx_seq_one_letter_code
_entity_poly.pdbx_strand_id
1 'polypeptide(L)'
;MLRAYIFPTLAAEAVLLSAGGLVLPEERLVPAALAVLVVVPALVFAVRRWTGSLSYQVRRLSPEQITAARGPRREPREQTPEELADSIVERTGEIRRALADSPSEVRIEMCAMGYRACANDMITLTHRINEELKSAGLLRRMRLRRARNRAIEALSATRESLPPGALRTTRQEHQ
;
A
#
# COMPACT_ATOMS: atom_id res chain seq x y z
N MET A 1 2.57 2.71 -8.38
CA MET A 1 3.77 1.87 -8.57
C MET A 1 3.56 0.60 -9.40
N LEU A 2 2.33 0.17 -9.74
CA LEU A 2 2.09 -1.00 -10.62
C LEU A 2 2.82 -0.91 -11.98
N ARG A 3 2.83 0.27 -12.59
CA ARG A 3 3.37 0.48 -13.94
C ARG A 3 4.90 0.33 -14.04
N ALA A 4 5.64 0.50 -12.95
CA ALA A 4 7.10 0.39 -12.95
C ALA A 4 7.59 -1.07 -13.00
N TYR A 5 6.72 -2.03 -12.63
CA TYR A 5 7.09 -3.45 -12.52
C TYR A 5 6.35 -4.35 -13.52
N ILE A 6 5.21 -3.93 -14.07
CA ILE A 6 4.55 -4.67 -15.16
C ILE A 6 5.47 -4.79 -16.39
N PHE A 7 6.15 -3.71 -16.77
CA PHE A 7 7.06 -3.72 -17.92
C PHE A 7 8.25 -4.68 -17.77
N PRO A 8 9.00 -4.70 -16.65
CA PRO A 8 10.08 -5.66 -16.49
C PRO A 8 9.58 -7.10 -16.33
N THR A 9 8.40 -7.35 -15.73
CA THR A 9 7.86 -8.72 -15.66
C THR A 9 7.44 -9.23 -17.04
N LEU A 10 6.76 -8.40 -17.84
CA LEU A 10 6.41 -8.74 -19.22
C LEU A 10 7.65 -8.89 -20.12
N ALA A 11 8.69 -8.09 -19.90
CA ALA A 11 9.96 -8.21 -20.61
C ALA A 11 10.67 -9.53 -20.27
N ALA A 12 10.68 -9.92 -18.98
CA ALA A 12 11.26 -11.20 -18.55
C ALA A 12 10.49 -12.40 -19.11
N GLU A 13 9.16 -12.35 -19.13
CA GLU A 13 8.31 -13.37 -19.76
C GLU A 13 8.58 -13.47 -21.27
N ALA A 14 8.71 -12.34 -21.97
CA ALA A 14 9.03 -12.31 -23.40
C ALA A 14 10.41 -12.90 -23.72
N VAL A 15 11.42 -12.64 -22.87
CA VAL A 15 12.77 -13.22 -23.02
C VAL A 15 12.76 -14.72 -22.75
N LEU A 16 12.02 -15.20 -21.74
CA LEU A 16 11.88 -16.64 -21.47
C LEU A 16 11.12 -17.38 -22.57
N LEU A 17 10.06 -16.77 -23.13
CA LEU A 17 9.29 -17.34 -24.24
C LEU A 17 10.10 -17.41 -25.54
N SER A 18 10.87 -16.36 -25.84
CA SER A 18 11.74 -16.33 -27.03
C SER A 18 12.93 -17.29 -26.92
N ALA A 19 13.52 -17.46 -25.74
CA ALA A 19 14.55 -18.47 -25.50
C ALA A 19 13.99 -19.91 -25.53
N GLY A 20 12.77 -20.13 -25.04
CA GLY A 20 12.10 -21.44 -25.08
C GLY A 20 11.76 -21.89 -26.50
N GLY A 21 11.39 -20.97 -27.40
CA GLY A 21 11.12 -21.25 -28.81
C GLY A 21 12.33 -21.73 -29.63
N LEU A 22 13.55 -21.49 -29.14
CA LEU A 22 14.80 -21.93 -29.77
C LEU A 22 15.26 -23.33 -29.33
N VAL A 23 14.71 -23.85 -28.22
CA VAL A 23 15.26 -25.05 -27.53
C VAL A 23 14.22 -26.16 -27.39
N LEU A 24 12.92 -25.85 -27.42
CA LEU A 24 11.85 -26.83 -27.19
C LEU A 24 11.18 -27.28 -28.50
N PRO A 25 10.92 -28.58 -28.68
CA PRO A 25 10.11 -29.08 -29.79
C PRO A 25 8.68 -28.48 -29.71
N GLU A 26 8.07 -28.17 -30.86
CA GLU A 26 6.77 -27.45 -30.96
C GLU A 26 5.68 -28.00 -30.04
N GLU A 27 5.66 -29.31 -29.81
CA GLU A 27 4.66 -29.99 -29.00
C GLU A 27 4.71 -29.63 -27.50
N ARG A 28 5.84 -29.07 -27.03
CA ARG A 28 6.05 -28.66 -25.64
C ARG A 28 6.03 -27.15 -25.44
N LEU A 29 5.97 -26.37 -26.52
CA LEU A 29 6.00 -24.91 -26.48
C LEU A 29 4.74 -24.33 -25.84
N VAL A 30 3.58 -24.86 -26.18
CA VAL A 30 2.29 -24.41 -25.65
C VAL A 30 2.15 -24.64 -24.14
N PRO A 31 2.40 -25.85 -23.58
CA PRO A 31 2.32 -26.05 -22.13
C PRO A 31 3.43 -25.30 -21.38
N ALA A 32 4.63 -25.15 -21.95
CA ALA A 32 5.71 -24.38 -21.35
C ALA A 32 5.38 -22.88 -21.29
N ALA A 33 4.81 -22.31 -22.35
CA ALA A 33 4.40 -20.91 -22.38
C ALA A 33 3.30 -20.62 -21.34
N LEU A 34 2.33 -21.53 -21.22
CA LEU A 34 1.24 -21.41 -20.26
C LEU A 34 1.74 -21.55 -18.81
N ALA A 35 2.71 -22.44 -18.58
CA ALA A 35 3.37 -22.57 -17.27
C ALA A 35 4.14 -21.30 -16.90
N VAL A 36 4.90 -20.71 -17.83
CA VAL A 36 5.63 -19.45 -17.58
C VAL A 36 4.67 -18.31 -17.24
N LEU A 37 3.56 -18.18 -17.99
CA LEU A 37 2.56 -17.12 -17.80
C LEU A 37 1.86 -17.18 -16.43
N VAL A 38 1.81 -18.36 -15.79
CA VAL A 38 1.15 -18.54 -14.48
C VAL A 38 2.17 -18.55 -13.34
N VAL A 39 3.28 -19.25 -13.51
CA VAL A 39 4.27 -19.47 -12.44
C VAL A 39 5.07 -18.21 -12.15
N VAL A 40 5.45 -17.44 -13.17
CA VAL A 40 6.24 -16.21 -12.99
C VAL A 40 5.47 -15.16 -12.17
N PRO A 41 4.23 -14.78 -12.50
CA PRO A 41 3.49 -13.81 -11.70
C PRO A 41 3.15 -14.33 -10.29
N ALA A 42 2.88 -15.63 -10.14
CA ALA A 42 2.64 -16.24 -8.83
C ALA A 42 3.89 -16.17 -7.93
N LEU A 43 5.08 -16.46 -8.49
CA LEU A 43 6.35 -16.38 -7.78
C LEU A 43 6.68 -14.94 -7.38
N VAL A 44 6.49 -13.99 -8.29
CA VAL A 44 6.67 -12.55 -8.00
C VAL A 44 5.73 -12.09 -6.88
N PHE A 45 4.48 -12.54 -6.89
CA PHE A 45 3.50 -12.24 -5.84
C PHE A 45 3.92 -12.84 -4.48
N ALA A 46 4.40 -14.09 -4.46
CA ALA A 46 4.88 -14.76 -3.26
C ALA A 46 6.11 -14.08 -2.66
N VAL A 47 7.11 -13.76 -3.49
CA VAL A 47 8.33 -13.03 -3.06
C VAL A 47 7.98 -11.64 -2.53
N ARG A 48 7.03 -10.93 -3.16
CA ARG A 48 6.51 -9.65 -2.64
C ARG A 48 5.86 -9.81 -1.27
N ARG A 49 5.04 -10.85 -1.08
CA ARG A 49 4.39 -11.14 0.20
C ARG A 49 5.41 -11.39 1.30
N TRP A 50 6.49 -12.12 1.00
CA TRP A 50 7.54 -12.46 1.97
C TRP A 50 8.46 -11.29 2.29
N THR A 51 8.93 -10.55 1.28
CA THR A 51 9.79 -9.38 1.49
C THR A 51 9.06 -8.25 2.24
N GLY A 52 7.76 -8.06 2.00
CA GLY A 52 6.92 -7.17 2.80
C GLY A 52 6.79 -7.61 4.26
N SER A 53 6.74 -8.93 4.52
CA SER A 53 6.70 -9.52 5.86
C SER A 53 8.04 -9.40 6.62
N LEU A 54 9.18 -9.49 5.93
CA LEU A 54 10.50 -9.32 6.55
C LEU A 54 10.78 -7.86 6.88
N SER A 55 10.41 -6.94 5.98
CA SER A 55 10.46 -5.49 6.23
C SER A 55 9.59 -5.10 7.45
N TYR A 56 8.48 -5.82 7.65
CA TYR A 56 7.58 -5.70 8.80
C TYR A 56 8.20 -6.19 10.11
N GLN A 57 8.99 -7.28 10.10
CA GLN A 57 9.69 -7.76 11.31
C GLN A 57 10.76 -6.79 11.80
N VAL A 58 11.43 -6.08 10.89
CA VAL A 58 12.47 -5.09 11.24
C VAL A 58 11.88 -3.81 11.83
N ARG A 59 10.59 -3.50 11.59
CA ARG A 59 9.88 -2.34 12.15
C ARG A 59 9.02 -2.65 13.38
N ARG A 60 9.35 -3.70 14.13
CA ARG A 60 8.81 -3.83 15.50
C ARG A 60 9.39 -2.71 16.36
N LEU A 61 8.59 -1.66 16.54
CA LEU A 61 8.81 -0.57 17.49
C LEU A 61 9.09 -1.18 18.87
N SER A 62 10.34 -1.13 19.33
CA SER A 62 10.62 -1.37 20.75
C SER A 62 10.19 -0.12 21.53
N PRO A 63 9.75 -0.27 22.79
CA PRO A 63 9.42 0.87 23.65
C PRO A 63 10.56 1.90 23.75
N GLU A 64 11.82 1.46 23.64
CA GLU A 64 12.99 2.34 23.68
C GLU A 64 13.10 3.25 22.44
N GLN A 65 12.56 2.85 21.28
CA GLN A 65 12.56 3.69 20.08
C GLN A 65 11.57 4.86 20.17
N ILE A 66 10.53 4.74 21.01
CA ILE A 66 9.52 5.78 21.19
C ILE A 66 10.09 6.96 21.99
N THR A 67 10.99 6.70 22.95
CA THR A 67 11.63 7.74 23.77
C THR A 67 12.90 8.29 23.12
N ALA A 68 13.64 7.47 22.36
CA ALA A 68 14.83 7.92 21.64
C ALA A 68 14.51 8.72 20.37
N ALA A 69 13.31 8.61 19.79
CA ALA A 69 12.89 9.32 18.59
C ALA A 69 12.43 10.78 18.84
N ARG A 70 13.14 11.51 19.72
CA ARG A 70 13.20 12.97 19.63
C ARG A 70 14.35 13.42 18.68
N GLY A 71 14.67 12.60 17.68
CA GLY A 71 15.33 13.06 16.45
C GLY A 71 14.31 13.79 15.58
N PRO A 72 14.74 14.62 14.61
CA PRO A 72 13.83 15.50 13.87
C PRO A 72 12.76 14.63 13.19
N ARG A 73 11.54 14.72 13.72
CA ARG A 73 10.34 14.23 13.06
C ARG A 73 10.33 14.91 11.71
N ARG A 74 10.72 14.18 10.65
CA ARG A 74 10.71 14.65 9.26
C ARG A 74 9.49 15.54 9.11
N GLU A 75 9.70 16.84 8.96
CA GLU A 75 8.58 17.75 9.00
C GLU A 75 7.58 17.30 7.94
N PRO A 76 6.27 17.34 8.22
CA PRO A 76 5.28 17.00 7.21
C PRO A 76 5.53 17.72 5.88
N ARG A 77 6.15 18.91 5.90
CA ARG A 77 6.48 19.76 4.74
C ARG A 77 7.37 19.11 3.68
N GLU A 78 8.17 18.10 3.99
CA GLU A 78 9.10 17.52 2.99
C GLU A 78 8.47 16.43 2.11
N GLN A 79 7.34 15.86 2.50
CA GLN A 79 6.70 14.78 1.75
C GLN A 79 5.91 15.30 0.55
N THR A 80 6.16 14.74 -0.62
CA THR A 80 5.34 14.98 -1.81
C THR A 80 3.92 14.46 -1.60
N PRO A 81 2.90 14.99 -2.32
CA PRO A 81 1.54 14.48 -2.20
C PRO A 81 1.42 13.00 -2.57
N GLU A 82 2.25 12.52 -3.50
CA GLU A 82 2.29 11.10 -3.83
C GLU A 82 2.82 10.22 -2.70
N GLU A 83 3.88 10.64 -2.01
CA GLU A 83 4.42 9.90 -0.86
C GLU A 83 3.44 9.89 0.30
N LEU A 84 2.74 11.00 0.55
CA LEU A 84 1.68 11.04 1.55
C LEU A 84 0.52 10.11 1.19
N ALA A 85 0.12 10.07 -0.09
CA ALA A 85 -0.89 9.13 -0.58
C ALA A 85 -0.44 7.67 -0.42
N ASP A 86 0.80 7.35 -0.77
CA ASP A 86 1.36 6.00 -0.62
C ASP A 86 1.43 5.59 0.86
N SER A 87 1.81 6.50 1.76
CA SER A 87 1.80 6.28 3.22
C SER A 87 0.39 6.02 3.79
N ILE A 88 -0.63 6.73 3.28
CA ILE A 88 -2.03 6.46 3.66
C ILE A 88 -2.43 5.05 3.19
N VAL A 89 -2.13 4.69 1.94
CA VAL A 89 -2.44 3.37 1.38
C VAL A 89 -1.74 2.25 2.15
N GLU A 90 -0.47 2.43 2.53
CA GLU A 90 0.29 1.45 3.30
C GLU A 90 -0.33 1.23 4.69
N ARG A 91 -0.53 2.31 5.45
CA ARG A 91 -1.09 2.23 6.82
C ARG A 91 -2.52 1.70 6.85
N THR A 92 -3.36 2.11 5.90
CA THR A 92 -4.72 1.56 5.78
C THR A 92 -4.71 0.07 5.42
N GLY A 93 -3.77 -0.35 4.57
CA GLY A 93 -3.51 -1.77 4.31
C GLY A 93 -3.04 -2.55 5.53
N GLU A 94 -2.26 -1.94 6.43
CA GLU A 94 -1.86 -2.54 7.71
C GLU A 94 -3.04 -2.70 8.67
N ILE A 95 -3.88 -1.67 8.78
CA ILE A 95 -5.11 -1.72 9.60
C ILE A 95 -6.00 -2.87 9.13
N ARG A 96 -6.23 -2.99 7.82
CA ARG A 96 -7.02 -4.11 7.26
C ARG A 96 -6.44 -5.47 7.59
N ARG A 97 -5.11 -5.63 7.50
CA ARG A 97 -4.44 -6.89 7.87
C ARG A 97 -4.64 -7.20 9.35
N ALA A 98 -4.45 -6.21 10.22
CA ALA A 98 -4.64 -6.36 11.65
C ALA A 98 -6.10 -6.70 12.04
N LEU A 99 -7.07 -6.24 11.25
CA LEU A 99 -8.50 -6.55 11.43
C LEU A 99 -8.89 -7.94 10.91
N ALA A 100 -8.13 -8.52 9.98
CA ALA A 100 -8.41 -9.85 9.45
C ALA A 100 -8.03 -10.99 10.43
N ASP A 101 -7.05 -10.75 11.31
CA ASP A 101 -6.47 -11.76 12.21
C ASP A 101 -7.26 -11.95 13.53
N SER A 102 -8.60 -11.96 13.48
CA SER A 102 -9.49 -12.07 14.67
C SER A 102 -9.10 -11.11 15.82
N PRO A 103 -9.26 -9.79 15.64
CA PRO A 103 -8.75 -8.78 16.57
C PRO A 103 -9.53 -8.74 17.89
N SER A 104 -8.83 -8.52 19.00
CA SER A 104 -9.46 -8.16 20.28
C SER A 104 -10.14 -6.78 20.21
N GLU A 105 -11.06 -6.50 21.14
CA GLU A 105 -11.77 -5.21 21.21
C GLU A 105 -10.81 -4.02 21.30
N VAL A 106 -9.79 -4.10 22.16
CA VAL A 106 -8.72 -3.08 22.26
C VAL A 106 -7.99 -2.89 20.91
N ARG A 107 -7.74 -3.98 20.17
CA ARG A 107 -7.09 -3.89 18.85
C ARG A 107 -7.99 -3.22 17.82
N ILE A 108 -9.31 -3.45 17.89
CA ILE A 108 -10.30 -2.78 17.04
C ILE A 108 -10.30 -1.28 17.31
N GLU A 109 -10.25 -0.85 18.57
CA GLU A 109 -10.18 0.57 18.94
C GLU A 109 -8.89 1.24 18.46
N MET A 110 -7.74 0.56 18.63
CA MET A 110 -6.45 1.02 18.11
C MET A 110 -6.47 1.16 16.59
N CYS A 111 -7.06 0.18 15.89
CA CYS A 111 -7.25 0.24 14.44
C CYS A 111 -8.16 1.40 14.02
N ALA A 112 -9.23 1.67 14.78
CA ALA A 112 -10.11 2.80 14.54
C ALA A 112 -9.40 4.15 14.76
N MET A 113 -8.54 4.28 15.78
CA MET A 113 -7.69 5.46 15.98
C MET A 113 -6.71 5.65 14.82
N GLY A 114 -6.04 4.57 14.37
CA GLY A 114 -5.17 4.58 13.20
C GLY A 114 -5.90 5.00 11.92
N TYR A 115 -7.14 4.51 11.74
CA TYR A 115 -8.00 4.91 10.62
C TYR A 115 -8.32 6.41 10.67
N ARG A 116 -8.67 6.95 11.84
CA ARG A 116 -8.93 8.40 12.01
C ARG A 116 -7.69 9.24 11.69
N ALA A 117 -6.51 8.79 12.10
CA ALA A 117 -5.25 9.45 11.75
C ALA A 117 -5.04 9.47 10.21
N CYS A 118 -5.27 8.34 9.54
CA CYS A 118 -5.19 8.28 8.07
C CYS A 118 -6.23 9.17 7.38
N ALA A 119 -7.44 9.30 7.94
CA ALA A 119 -8.46 10.21 7.46
C ALA A 119 -8.05 11.69 7.63
N ASN A 120 -7.39 12.05 8.73
CA ASN A 120 -6.81 13.39 8.91
C ASN A 120 -5.68 13.67 7.91
N ASP A 121 -4.83 12.69 7.64
CA ASP A 121 -3.79 12.81 6.62
C ASP A 121 -4.39 12.98 5.21
N MET A 122 -5.57 12.44 4.95
CA MET A 122 -6.32 12.65 3.70
C MET A 122 -6.76 14.12 3.52
N ILE A 123 -7.06 14.84 4.61
CA ILE A 123 -7.33 16.30 4.57
C ILE A 123 -6.06 17.03 4.14
N THR A 124 -4.92 16.68 4.74
CA THR A 124 -3.61 17.27 4.40
C THR A 124 -3.24 16.99 2.95
N LEU A 125 -3.43 15.75 2.49
CA LEU A 125 -3.20 15.35 1.10
C LEU A 125 -4.07 16.17 0.13
N THR A 126 -5.35 16.35 0.47
CA THR A 126 -6.26 17.14 -0.36
C THR A 126 -5.81 18.60 -0.46
N HIS A 127 -5.42 19.21 0.67
CA HIS A 127 -4.90 20.57 0.67
C HIS A 127 -3.65 20.71 -0.20
N ARG A 128 -2.66 19.82 -0.05
CA ARG A 128 -1.42 19.87 -0.85
C ARG A 128 -1.66 19.66 -2.33
N ILE A 129 -2.53 18.71 -2.69
CA ILE A 129 -2.91 18.50 -4.08
C ILE A 129 -3.55 19.77 -4.63
N ASN A 130 -4.45 20.41 -3.90
CA ASN A 130 -5.09 21.64 -4.35
C ASN A 130 -4.09 22.78 -4.56
N GLU A 131 -3.10 22.94 -3.67
CA GLU A 131 -2.03 23.92 -3.85
C GLU A 131 -1.17 23.60 -5.07
N GLU A 132 -0.78 22.34 -5.26
CA GLU A 132 0.05 21.94 -6.40
C GLU A 132 -0.70 21.99 -7.74
N LEU A 133 -2.02 21.75 -7.74
CA LEU A 133 -2.86 21.83 -8.94
C LEU A 133 -2.88 23.23 -9.57
N LYS A 134 -2.66 24.29 -8.77
CA LYS A 134 -2.63 25.69 -9.24
C LYS A 134 -1.50 25.92 -10.24
N SER A 135 -0.35 25.30 -10.03
CA SER A 135 0.85 25.43 -10.89
C SER A 135 1.13 24.20 -11.76
N ALA A 136 0.41 23.09 -11.56
CA ALA A 136 0.65 21.83 -12.27
C ALA A 136 0.15 21.82 -13.73
N GLY A 137 1.01 21.33 -14.64
CA GLY A 137 0.63 20.94 -16.00
C GLY A 137 -0.22 19.66 -16.08
N LEU A 138 -0.80 19.38 -17.25
CA LEU A 138 -1.80 18.31 -17.46
C LEU A 138 -1.37 16.93 -16.94
N LEU A 139 -0.14 16.50 -17.25
CA LEU A 139 0.37 15.19 -16.80
C LEU A 139 0.48 15.11 -15.28
N ARG A 140 0.93 16.18 -14.63
CA ARG A 140 1.05 16.26 -13.18
C ARG A 140 -0.33 16.24 -12.52
N ARG A 141 -1.31 16.97 -13.07
CA ARG A 141 -2.71 16.93 -12.62
C ARG A 141 -3.28 15.51 -12.64
N MET A 142 -3.02 14.75 -13.70
CA MET A 142 -3.46 13.35 -13.77
C MET A 142 -2.79 12.46 -12.72
N ARG A 143 -1.49 12.64 -12.45
CA ARG A 143 -0.77 11.89 -11.40
C ARG A 143 -1.33 12.19 -10.01
N LEU A 144 -1.54 13.46 -9.68
CA LEU A 144 -2.11 13.89 -8.40
C LEU A 144 -3.52 13.33 -8.19
N ARG A 145 -4.37 13.38 -9.22
CA ARG A 145 -5.72 12.78 -9.16
C ARG A 145 -5.66 11.27 -8.91
N ARG A 146 -4.77 10.55 -9.59
CA ARG A 146 -4.59 9.11 -9.37
C ARG A 146 -4.08 8.80 -7.96
N ALA A 147 -3.14 9.59 -7.43
CA ALA A 147 -2.65 9.43 -6.06
C ALA A 147 -3.79 9.59 -5.05
N ARG A 148 -4.58 10.66 -5.18
CA ARG A 148 -5.77 10.91 -4.35
C ARG A 148 -6.76 9.75 -4.41
N ASN A 149 -7.11 9.29 -5.62
CA ASN A 149 -8.10 8.24 -5.79
C ASN A 149 -7.66 6.92 -5.14
N ARG A 150 -6.37 6.55 -5.25
CA ARG A 150 -5.83 5.37 -4.56
C ARG A 150 -5.95 5.46 -3.04
N ALA A 151 -5.65 6.64 -2.47
CA ALA A 151 -5.77 6.85 -1.03
C ALA A 151 -7.23 6.78 -0.57
N ILE A 152 -8.17 7.36 -1.33
CA ILE A 152 -9.61 7.27 -1.07
C ILE A 152 -10.09 5.82 -1.10
N GLU A 153 -9.73 5.07 -2.14
CA GLU A 153 -10.13 3.66 -2.31
C GLU A 153 -9.58 2.78 -1.17
N ALA A 154 -8.33 3.01 -0.75
CA ALA A 154 -7.75 2.29 0.38
C ALA A 154 -8.45 2.63 1.71
N LEU A 155 -8.79 3.90 1.93
CA LEU A 155 -9.55 4.34 3.10
C LEU A 155 -10.96 3.74 3.10
N SER A 156 -11.67 3.74 1.97
CA SER A 156 -13.01 3.17 1.88
C SER A 156 -13.00 1.66 2.14
N ALA A 157 -12.08 0.92 1.53
CA ALA A 157 -11.91 -0.50 1.78
C ALA A 157 -11.59 -0.81 3.26
N THR A 158 -10.85 0.09 3.92
CA THR A 158 -10.53 -0.07 5.35
C THR A 158 -11.73 0.25 6.24
N ARG A 159 -12.53 1.26 5.88
CA ARG A 159 -13.78 1.56 6.57
C ARG A 159 -14.74 0.37 6.55
N GLU A 160 -14.84 -0.30 5.40
CA GLU A 160 -15.69 -1.49 5.23
C GLU A 160 -15.24 -2.68 6.11
N SER A 161 -13.94 -2.76 6.42
CA SER A 161 -13.40 -3.80 7.31
C SER A 161 -13.58 -3.53 8.81
N LEU A 162 -13.97 -2.31 9.19
CA LEU A 162 -14.16 -1.94 10.59
C LEU A 162 -15.58 -2.31 11.06
N PRO A 163 -15.74 -2.85 12.28
CA PRO A 163 -17.06 -3.20 12.78
C PRO A 163 -17.95 -1.96 12.98
N PRO A 164 -19.27 -2.10 12.77
CA PRO A 164 -20.23 -1.00 12.86
C PRO A 164 -20.33 -0.50 14.31
N GLY A 165 -19.55 0.53 14.63
CA GLY A 165 -19.47 1.10 15.98
C GLY A 165 -18.07 1.57 16.35
N ALA A 166 -17.02 0.95 15.80
CA ALA A 166 -15.62 1.30 16.10
C ALA A 166 -15.27 2.76 15.75
N LEU A 167 -15.96 3.32 14.74
CA LEU A 167 -15.77 4.69 14.30
C LEU A 167 -16.65 5.70 15.03
N ARG A 168 -17.67 5.27 15.79
CA ARG A 168 -18.42 6.18 16.66
C ARG A 168 -17.43 6.74 17.68
N THR A 169 -17.43 8.06 17.83
CA THR A 169 -16.64 8.78 18.83
C THR A 169 -16.77 8.03 20.15
N THR A 170 -15.62 7.71 20.74
CA THR A 170 -15.45 7.09 22.05
C THR A 170 -16.61 7.46 22.98
N ARG A 171 -17.36 6.43 23.38
CA ARG A 171 -18.33 6.46 24.47
C ARG A 171 -17.69 7.22 25.63
N GLN A 172 -18.43 8.18 26.18
CA GLN A 172 -18.12 8.86 27.44
C GLN A 172 -18.04 7.83 28.56
N GLU A 173 -16.90 7.17 28.72
CA GLU A 173 -16.61 6.35 29.89
C GLU A 173 -15.16 6.62 30.26
N HIS A 174 -14.92 7.73 30.94
CA HIS A 174 -13.92 7.90 32.00
C HIS A 174 -14.38 9.11 32.83
N GLN A 175 -15.13 8.77 33.89
CA GLN A 175 -15.26 9.43 35.20
C GLN A 175 -15.59 10.92 35.27
#